data_AF-A0A8W8KKB1-F1
#
_entry.id   AF-A0A8W8KKB1-F1
#
_cell.length_a   1.000
_cell.length_b   1.000
_cell.length_c   1.000
_cell.angle_alpha   90.00
_cell.angle_beta   90.00
_cell.angle_gamma   90.00
#
_symmetry.space_group_name_H-M   'P 1'
#
loop_
_entity.id
_entity.type
_entity.pdbx_description
1 polymer ?
#
loop_
_entity_poly.entity_id
_entity_poly.type
_entity_poly.pdbx_seq_one_letter_code
_entity_poly.pdbx_strand_id
1 'polypeptide(L)'
;KNLALRRERLAAMLRQERYRFEAELKGYSVDNYDRLEDMRDRVDSLKSAREEKRKHLASEKLYEYWRQNNPDIRKLESEQLKDHVVDKWSSQVEEVREKEEQERQEKERFEREMEEERIAALEEERRKEEEKLEDEKRWKDTLKEQMLELRDREAEAERLKKEQDALQKEQWRLEDLEEERKKMESARGQREMGRMLLRQHKAQMMRRSRQIQEELEQDKKMLEALIEREKEEREILTTRREKAQADAEWMKQVIEDQLRVEKAREAELDMLYQEEAARMWEKRDAEWARESKARERLMREVFKDRQEQIEEKLEEVQREREESLRQREQLIEEMEIANQMTQRDLERAEQQKEALKLDLKGQMTARQEQQMTARQRMKEEEDREQQEEREYEDFLQHETERMKVRGFAPKNFGRRTAWM
;
A
#
# COMPACT_ATOMS: atom_id res chain seq x y z
N LYS A 1 139.09 102.94 -4.03
CA LYS A 1 138.43 103.29 -2.74
C LYS A 1 137.07 102.59 -2.51
N ASN A 2 136.62 101.66 -3.36
CA ASN A 2 135.26 101.08 -3.31
C ASN A 2 135.13 99.72 -2.56
N LEU A 3 136.22 99.18 -2.02
CA LEU A 3 136.23 97.82 -1.44
C LEU A 3 136.12 97.79 0.10
N ALA A 4 136.64 98.81 0.80
CA ALA A 4 136.67 98.84 2.26
C ALA A 4 135.25 98.95 2.86
N LEU A 5 134.41 99.84 2.30
CA LEU A 5 133.02 100.04 2.72
C LEU A 5 132.14 98.80 2.52
N ARG A 6 132.42 97.97 1.50
CA ARG A 6 131.71 96.70 1.31
C ARG A 6 132.08 95.65 2.34
N ARG A 7 133.35 95.61 2.78
CA ARG A 7 133.81 94.66 3.80
C ARG A 7 133.19 94.94 5.16
N GLU A 8 132.99 96.21 5.51
CA GLU A 8 132.42 96.59 6.80
C GLU A 8 130.92 96.25 6.91
N ARG A 9 130.15 96.45 5.83
CA ARG A 9 128.74 96.00 5.78
C ARG A 9 128.60 94.47 5.86
N LEU A 10 129.47 93.73 5.18
CA LEU A 10 129.44 92.27 5.23
C LEU A 10 129.75 91.76 6.65
N ALA A 11 130.70 92.39 7.36
CA ALA A 11 131.03 92.04 8.73
C ALA A 11 129.90 92.35 9.74
N ALA A 12 129.02 93.32 9.44
CA ALA A 12 127.84 93.60 10.27
C ALA A 12 126.72 92.57 10.03
N MET A 13 126.44 92.19 8.79
CA MET A 13 125.46 91.14 8.49
C MET A 13 125.89 89.79 9.07
N LEU A 14 127.15 89.40 8.90
CA LEU A 14 127.65 88.13 9.46
C LEU A 14 127.63 88.11 11.00
N ARG A 15 127.74 89.28 11.66
CA ARG A 15 127.56 89.38 13.12
C ARG A 15 126.09 89.25 13.54
N GLN A 16 125.16 89.84 12.79
CA GLN A 16 123.72 89.67 13.05
C GLN A 16 123.26 88.22 12.81
N GLU A 17 123.74 87.58 11.74
CA GLU A 17 123.46 86.17 11.47
C GLU A 17 124.03 85.26 12.57
N ARG A 18 125.27 85.51 13.01
CA ARG A 18 125.82 84.81 14.18
C ARG A 18 124.96 84.98 15.43
N TYR A 19 124.50 86.19 15.73
CA TYR A 19 123.62 86.44 16.89
C TYR A 19 122.27 85.73 16.78
N ARG A 20 121.69 85.66 15.59
CA ARG A 20 120.43 84.92 15.35
C ARG A 20 120.61 83.41 15.52
N PHE A 21 121.65 82.83 14.94
CA PHE A 21 121.91 81.40 15.09
C PHE A 21 122.28 81.00 16.52
N GLU A 22 122.98 81.86 17.27
CA GLU A 22 123.20 81.63 18.72
C GLU A 22 121.89 81.69 19.52
N ALA A 23 120.95 82.58 19.18
CA ALA A 23 119.66 82.65 19.84
C ALA A 23 118.78 81.44 19.51
N GLU A 24 118.77 80.98 18.26
CA GLU A 24 118.05 79.76 17.86
C GLU A 24 118.65 78.52 18.53
N LEU A 25 119.98 78.36 18.58
CA LEU A 25 120.62 77.25 19.29
C LEU A 25 120.35 77.27 20.80
N LYS A 26 120.23 78.44 21.42
CA LYS A 26 119.78 78.57 22.82
C LYS A 26 118.27 78.29 22.99
N GLY A 27 117.45 78.58 21.98
CA GLY A 27 116.00 78.32 22.00
C GLY A 27 115.60 76.87 21.72
N TYR A 28 116.45 76.08 21.06
CA TYR A 28 116.20 74.67 20.75
C TYR A 28 116.63 73.68 21.85
N SER A 29 117.29 74.14 22.91
CA SER A 29 117.50 73.33 24.13
C SER A 29 116.23 73.38 24.98
N VAL A 30 115.18 72.66 24.55
CA VAL A 30 114.08 72.32 25.47
C VAL A 30 114.69 71.49 26.60
N ASP A 31 114.52 71.98 27.82
CA ASP A 31 115.10 71.37 29.00
C ASP A 31 114.58 69.93 29.14
N ASN A 32 115.45 68.97 29.40
CA ASN A 32 115.07 67.54 29.51
C ASN A 32 114.03 67.29 30.62
N TYR A 33 113.81 68.28 31.47
CA TYR A 33 112.87 68.32 32.58
C TYR A 33 111.39 68.39 32.14
N ASP A 34 111.05 69.26 31.19
CA ASP A 34 109.64 69.51 30.80
C ASP A 34 109.00 68.27 30.14
N ARG A 35 109.80 67.50 29.38
CA ARG A 35 109.33 66.27 28.71
C ARG A 35 109.08 65.12 29.68
N LEU A 36 109.80 65.09 30.81
CA LEU A 36 109.59 64.11 31.89
C LEU A 36 108.35 64.46 32.72
N GLU A 37 108.04 65.74 32.87
CA GLU A 37 106.85 66.23 33.57
C GLU A 37 105.56 65.88 32.80
N ASP A 38 105.52 66.11 31.49
CA ASP A 38 104.38 65.71 30.62
C ASP A 38 104.11 64.19 30.66
N MET A 39 105.15 63.35 30.65
CA MET A 39 104.98 61.90 30.78
C MET A 39 104.46 61.51 32.16
N ARG A 40 104.90 62.21 33.21
CA ARG A 40 104.44 61.98 34.59
C ARG A 40 102.96 62.31 34.72
N ASP A 41 102.52 63.45 34.20
CA ASP A 41 101.12 63.88 34.21
C ASP A 41 100.21 62.92 33.42
N ARG A 42 100.69 62.41 32.29
CA ARG A 42 99.94 61.42 31.51
C ARG A 42 99.82 60.06 32.20
N VAL A 43 100.85 59.64 32.94
CA VAL A 43 100.81 58.41 33.75
C VAL A 43 99.89 58.61 34.96
N ASP A 44 99.94 59.76 35.61
CA ASP A 44 99.13 60.03 36.80
C ASP A 44 97.64 60.24 36.46
N SER A 45 97.30 60.80 35.29
CA SER A 45 95.93 60.83 34.78
C SER A 45 95.38 59.43 34.44
N LEU A 46 96.17 58.56 33.81
CA LEU A 46 95.76 57.16 33.54
C LEU A 46 95.61 56.34 34.82
N LYS A 47 96.49 56.55 35.81
CA LYS A 47 96.34 55.95 37.14
C LYS A 47 95.06 56.44 37.82
N SER A 48 94.78 57.74 37.76
CA SER A 48 93.57 58.32 38.34
C SER A 48 92.30 57.75 37.70
N ALA A 49 92.23 57.64 36.37
CA ALA A 49 91.08 57.07 35.67
C ALA A 49 90.89 55.56 35.94
N ARG A 50 91.98 54.80 36.08
CA ARG A 50 91.90 53.38 36.49
C ARG A 50 91.43 53.24 37.94
N GLU A 51 91.91 54.11 38.82
CA GLU A 51 91.51 54.13 40.21
C GLU A 51 90.04 54.52 40.37
N GLU A 52 89.56 55.47 39.57
CA GLU A 52 88.16 55.89 39.53
C GLU A 52 87.24 54.78 39.04
N LYS A 53 87.59 54.07 37.96
CA LYS A 53 86.83 52.88 37.50
C LYS A 53 86.83 51.77 38.55
N ARG A 54 87.95 51.55 39.23
CA ARG A 54 88.03 50.55 40.32
C ARG A 54 87.12 50.95 41.48
N LYS A 55 87.13 52.23 41.87
CA LYS A 55 86.24 52.77 42.91
C LYS A 55 84.77 52.67 42.53
N HIS A 56 84.41 52.97 41.27
CA HIS A 56 83.04 52.81 40.77
C HIS A 56 82.58 51.35 40.84
N LEU A 57 83.37 50.42 40.30
CA LEU A 57 83.04 49.00 40.32
C LEU A 57 82.96 48.46 41.76
N ALA A 58 83.87 48.90 42.64
CA ALA A 58 83.82 48.56 44.05
C ALA A 58 82.54 49.09 44.70
N SER A 59 82.11 50.30 44.36
CA SER A 59 80.88 50.90 44.87
C SER A 59 79.61 50.16 44.39
N GLU A 60 79.56 49.75 43.12
CA GLU A 60 78.44 48.96 42.58
C GLU A 60 78.39 47.58 43.21
N LYS A 61 79.53 46.90 43.35
CA LYS A 61 79.60 45.58 43.98
C LYS A 61 79.24 45.64 45.46
N LEU A 62 79.67 46.69 46.16
CA LEU A 62 79.27 46.94 47.55
C LEU A 62 77.76 47.22 47.64
N TYR A 63 77.19 47.95 46.69
CA TYR A 63 75.75 48.21 46.64
C TYR A 63 74.93 46.96 46.32
N GLU A 64 75.35 46.14 45.35
CA GLU A 64 74.73 44.84 45.05
C GLU A 64 74.81 43.90 46.25
N TYR A 65 75.98 43.81 46.88
CA TYR A 65 76.17 42.99 48.08
C TYR A 65 75.31 43.46 49.25
N TRP A 66 75.20 44.79 49.45
CA TRP A 66 74.28 45.36 50.42
C TRP A 66 72.83 45.07 50.06
N ARG A 67 72.41 45.24 48.80
CA ARG A 67 71.04 44.96 48.33
C ARG A 67 70.64 43.50 48.59
N GLN A 68 71.50 42.55 48.22
CA GLN A 68 71.23 41.12 48.38
C GLN A 68 71.22 40.67 49.85
N ASN A 69 72.08 41.26 50.68
CA ASN A 69 72.22 40.84 52.08
C ASN A 69 71.37 41.66 53.06
N ASN A 70 70.84 42.81 52.66
CA ASN A 70 69.98 43.63 53.51
C ASN A 70 68.68 42.87 53.81
N PRO A 71 68.34 42.66 55.10
CA PRO A 71 67.17 41.89 55.47
C PRO A 71 65.85 42.58 55.11
N ASP A 72 65.81 43.92 55.05
CA ASP A 72 64.59 44.68 54.76
C ASP A 72 64.26 44.66 53.26
N ILE A 73 65.27 44.71 52.40
CA ILE A 73 65.08 44.54 50.94
C ILE A 73 64.61 43.12 50.62
N ARG A 74 65.18 42.09 51.25
CA ARG A 74 64.73 40.70 51.08
C ARG A 74 63.30 40.47 51.55
N LYS A 75 62.87 41.13 52.63
CA LYS A 75 61.48 41.09 53.08
C LYS A 75 60.55 41.74 52.07
N LEU A 76 60.91 42.92 51.55
CA LEU A 76 60.14 43.63 50.55
C LEU A 76 59.99 42.82 49.25
N GLU A 77 61.08 42.22 48.75
CA GLU A 77 61.02 41.32 47.57
C GLU A 77 60.13 40.10 47.84
N SER A 78 60.20 39.53 49.04
CA SER A 78 59.31 38.42 49.42
C SER A 78 57.85 38.84 49.55
N GLU A 79 57.56 40.05 50.01
CA GLU A 79 56.19 40.61 50.08
C GLU A 79 55.64 40.84 48.67
N GLN A 80 56.41 41.50 47.80
CA GLN A 80 56.04 41.70 46.39
C GLN A 80 55.81 40.38 45.65
N LEU A 81 56.63 39.35 45.92
CA LEU A 81 56.42 38.02 45.33
C LEU A 81 55.14 37.37 45.86
N LYS A 82 54.83 37.51 47.15
CA LYS A 82 53.58 37.01 47.73
C LYS A 82 52.38 37.71 47.11
N ASP A 83 52.41 39.04 47.00
CA ASP A 83 51.34 39.83 46.39
C ASP A 83 51.13 39.40 44.94
N HIS A 84 52.20 39.23 44.15
CA HIS A 84 52.09 38.73 42.78
C HIS A 84 51.51 37.31 42.69
N VAL A 85 51.89 36.39 43.60
CA VAL A 85 51.31 35.04 43.62
C VAL A 85 49.84 35.07 44.00
N VAL A 86 49.45 35.90 44.99
CA VAL A 86 48.07 36.10 45.40
C VAL A 86 47.24 36.68 44.25
N ASP A 87 47.75 37.67 43.53
CA ASP A 87 47.09 38.26 42.36
C ASP A 87 46.93 37.28 41.20
N LYS A 88 47.94 36.42 40.96
CA LYS A 88 47.84 35.35 39.96
C LYS A 88 46.83 34.28 40.37
N TRP A 89 46.81 33.89 41.64
CA TRP A 89 45.83 32.94 42.15
C TRP A 89 44.40 33.51 42.15
N SER A 90 44.20 34.78 42.49
CA SER A 90 42.87 35.41 42.41
C SER A 90 42.38 35.46 40.97
N SER A 91 43.23 35.84 40.02
CA SER A 91 42.92 35.79 38.59
C SER A 91 42.60 34.37 38.11
N GLN A 92 43.34 33.36 38.58
CA GLN A 92 43.08 31.95 38.25
C GLN A 92 41.73 31.46 38.83
N VAL A 93 41.39 31.87 40.05
CA VAL A 93 40.09 31.54 40.67
C VAL A 93 38.95 32.20 39.90
N GLU A 94 39.11 33.45 39.46
CA GLU A 94 38.14 34.13 38.61
C GLU A 94 37.98 33.43 37.25
N GLU A 95 39.07 33.05 36.59
CA GLU A 95 39.02 32.31 35.32
C GLU A 95 38.32 30.95 35.45
N VAL A 96 38.58 30.22 36.54
CA VAL A 96 37.88 28.94 36.82
C VAL A 96 36.39 29.17 37.06
N ARG A 97 36.01 30.20 37.81
CA ARG A 97 34.60 30.54 38.03
C ARG A 97 33.88 30.93 36.74
N GLU A 98 34.51 31.73 35.89
CA GLU A 98 33.97 32.10 34.57
C GLU A 98 33.79 30.87 33.69
N LYS A 99 34.75 29.93 33.69
CA LYS A 99 34.63 28.65 32.98
C LYS A 99 33.49 27.79 33.52
N GLU A 100 33.34 27.65 34.83
CA GLU A 100 32.24 26.91 35.44
C GLU A 100 30.86 27.53 35.12
N GLU A 101 30.77 28.86 35.09
CA GLU A 101 29.57 29.57 34.64
C GLU A 101 29.26 29.31 33.16
N GLN A 102 30.27 29.36 32.29
CA GLN A 102 30.11 29.04 30.87
C GLN A 102 29.68 27.59 30.66
N GLU A 103 30.33 26.62 31.32
CA GLU A 103 29.98 25.21 31.26
C GLU A 103 28.55 24.94 31.75
N ARG A 104 28.12 25.63 32.81
CA ARG A 104 26.75 25.52 33.32
C ARG A 104 25.74 26.09 32.32
N GLN A 105 26.02 27.24 31.72
CA GLN A 105 25.17 27.80 30.68
C GLN A 105 25.14 26.92 29.42
N GLU A 106 26.25 26.29 29.05
CA GLU A 106 26.32 25.31 27.96
C GLU A 106 25.51 24.07 28.26
N LYS A 107 25.61 23.53 29.49
CA LYS A 107 24.77 22.40 29.94
C LYS A 107 23.29 22.75 29.89
N GLU A 108 22.90 23.91 30.40
CA GLU A 108 21.51 24.36 30.34
C GLU A 108 21.01 24.54 28.89
N ARG A 109 21.84 25.04 27.97
CA ARG A 109 21.49 25.13 26.54
C ARG A 109 21.32 23.75 25.94
N PHE A 110 22.26 22.86 26.18
CA PHE A 110 22.21 21.48 25.70
C PHE A 110 20.99 20.74 26.25
N GLU A 111 20.68 20.88 27.54
CA GLU A 111 19.47 20.29 28.14
C GLU A 111 18.18 20.81 27.50
N ARG A 112 18.12 22.11 27.18
CA ARG A 112 16.97 22.68 26.46
C ARG A 112 16.84 22.12 25.04
N GLU A 113 17.93 22.07 24.29
CA GLU A 113 17.96 21.49 22.94
C GLU A 113 17.52 20.02 22.95
N MET A 114 18.00 19.22 23.90
CA MET A 114 17.59 17.82 24.05
C MET A 114 16.11 17.66 24.43
N GLU A 115 15.57 18.53 25.28
CA GLU A 115 14.15 18.50 25.63
C GLU A 115 13.27 18.97 24.47
N GLU A 116 13.71 19.96 23.70
CA GLU A 116 13.05 20.38 22.45
C GLU A 116 13.04 19.24 21.42
N GLU A 117 14.16 18.55 21.20
CA GLU A 117 14.24 17.38 20.32
C GLU A 117 13.33 16.24 20.79
N ARG A 118 13.26 16.01 22.11
CA ARG A 118 12.37 15.00 22.69
C ARG A 118 10.90 15.35 22.47
N ILE A 119 10.51 16.61 22.69
CA ILE A 119 9.13 17.07 22.47
C ILE A 119 8.79 16.95 20.97
N ALA A 120 9.68 17.40 20.08
CA ALA A 120 9.50 17.27 18.64
C ALA A 120 9.34 15.80 18.21
N ALA A 121 10.14 14.88 18.76
CA ALA A 121 10.01 13.45 18.49
C ALA A 121 8.65 12.88 18.97
N LEU A 122 8.16 13.31 20.13
CA LEU A 122 6.85 12.91 20.64
C LEU A 122 5.70 13.48 19.80
N GLU A 123 5.82 14.72 19.33
CA GLU A 123 4.84 15.33 18.44
C GLU A 123 4.77 14.63 17.09
N GLU A 124 5.93 14.28 16.50
CA GLU A 124 5.99 13.52 15.26
C GLU A 124 5.39 12.12 15.40
N GLU A 125 5.64 11.41 16.50
CA GLU A 125 4.96 10.12 16.77
C GLU A 125 3.45 10.30 16.91
N ARG A 126 2.98 11.34 17.62
CA ARG A 126 1.54 11.62 17.73
C ARG A 126 0.91 11.92 16.37
N ARG A 127 1.58 12.69 15.51
CA ARG A 127 1.11 12.98 14.15
C ARG A 127 1.02 11.71 13.31
N LYS A 128 2.01 10.83 13.36
CA LYS A 128 1.95 9.52 12.67
C LYS A 128 0.80 8.65 13.19
N GLU A 129 0.52 8.67 14.49
CA GLU A 129 -0.62 7.96 15.07
C GLU A 129 -1.95 8.55 14.60
N GLU A 130 -2.08 9.87 14.56
CA GLU A 130 -3.25 10.58 14.02
C GLU A 130 -3.47 10.25 12.53
N GLU A 131 -2.42 10.28 11.71
CA GLU A 131 -2.47 9.89 10.29
C GLU A 131 -2.91 8.43 10.12
N LYS A 132 -2.35 7.50 10.90
CA LYS A 132 -2.79 6.09 10.89
C LYS A 132 -4.26 5.94 11.24
N LEU A 133 -4.75 6.68 12.24
CA LEU A 133 -6.16 6.65 12.64
C LEU A 133 -7.08 7.22 11.54
N GLU A 134 -6.63 8.25 10.83
CA GLU A 134 -7.36 8.79 9.68
C GLU A 134 -7.41 7.79 8.52
N ASP A 135 -6.29 7.17 8.19
CA ASP A 135 -6.21 6.16 7.14
C ASP A 135 -7.04 4.93 7.49
N GLU A 136 -7.06 4.50 8.76
CA GLU A 136 -7.96 3.44 9.23
C GLU A 136 -9.44 3.81 9.09
N LYS A 137 -9.81 5.08 9.34
CA LYS A 137 -11.19 5.55 9.15
C LYS A 137 -11.56 5.55 7.68
N ARG A 138 -10.70 6.11 6.82
CA ARG A 138 -10.88 6.12 5.36
C ARG A 138 -11.05 4.69 4.84
N TRP A 139 -10.18 3.78 5.28
CA TRP A 139 -10.26 2.36 4.94
C TRP A 139 -11.56 1.69 5.40
N LYS A 140 -12.01 1.99 6.62
CA LYS A 140 -13.31 1.48 7.13
C LYS A 140 -14.48 2.03 6.33
N ASP A 141 -14.41 3.28 5.89
CA ASP A 141 -15.48 3.90 5.11
C ASP A 141 -15.51 3.34 3.68
N THR A 142 -14.36 3.15 3.02
CA THR A 142 -14.30 2.45 1.72
C THR A 142 -14.82 1.01 1.83
N LEU A 143 -14.49 0.30 2.91
CA LEU A 143 -15.00 -1.06 3.13
C LEU A 143 -16.53 -1.06 3.33
N LYS A 144 -17.07 -0.07 4.04
CA LYS A 144 -18.54 0.08 4.19
C LYS A 144 -19.20 0.36 2.85
N GLU A 145 -18.62 1.20 2.02
CA GLU A 145 -19.12 1.49 0.67
C GLU A 145 -19.15 0.23 -0.19
N GLN A 146 -18.07 -0.56 -0.21
CA GLN A 146 -18.01 -1.85 -0.92
C GLN A 146 -19.05 -2.85 -0.39
N MET A 147 -19.24 -2.92 0.93
CA MET A 147 -20.25 -3.78 1.54
C MET A 147 -21.69 -3.34 1.23
N LEU A 148 -21.93 -2.03 1.15
CA LEU A 148 -23.23 -1.49 0.73
C LEU A 148 -23.48 -1.80 -0.74
N GLU A 149 -22.47 -1.62 -1.60
CA GLU A 149 -22.58 -1.98 -3.02
C GLU A 149 -22.91 -3.47 -3.20
N LEU A 150 -22.21 -4.38 -2.50
CA LEU A 150 -22.52 -5.81 -2.51
C LEU A 150 -23.97 -6.07 -2.10
N ARG A 151 -24.45 -5.40 -1.05
CA ARG A 151 -25.83 -5.56 -0.56
C ARG A 151 -26.85 -5.06 -1.57
N ASP A 152 -26.58 -3.94 -2.23
CA ASP A 152 -27.45 -3.40 -3.28
C ASP A 152 -27.48 -4.36 -4.49
N ARG A 153 -26.33 -4.94 -4.87
CA ARG A 153 -26.27 -5.97 -5.94
C ARG A 153 -27.02 -7.24 -5.56
N GLU A 154 -26.97 -7.67 -4.30
CA GLU A 154 -27.76 -8.81 -3.83
C GLU A 154 -29.27 -8.52 -3.92
N ALA A 155 -29.69 -7.30 -3.55
CA ALA A 155 -31.07 -6.88 -3.70
C ALA A 155 -31.50 -6.79 -5.18
N GLU A 156 -30.63 -6.32 -6.07
CA GLU A 156 -30.86 -6.35 -7.53
C GLU A 156 -31.00 -7.77 -8.05
N ALA A 157 -30.11 -8.70 -7.65
CA ALA A 157 -30.20 -10.10 -8.03
C ALA A 157 -31.51 -10.75 -7.58
N GLU A 158 -32.01 -10.42 -6.37
CA GLU A 158 -33.32 -10.86 -5.92
C GLU A 158 -34.47 -10.27 -6.74
N ARG A 159 -34.36 -9.01 -7.17
CA ARG A 159 -35.36 -8.36 -8.05
C ARG A 159 -35.40 -9.03 -9.42
N LEU A 160 -34.24 -9.20 -10.06
CA LEU A 160 -34.11 -9.87 -11.36
C LEU A 160 -34.63 -11.31 -11.30
N LYS A 161 -34.37 -12.03 -10.20
CA LYS A 161 -34.92 -13.36 -9.99
C LYS A 161 -36.45 -13.36 -9.91
N LYS A 162 -37.04 -12.42 -9.17
CA LYS A 162 -38.51 -12.29 -9.07
C LYS A 162 -39.13 -11.95 -10.42
N GLU A 163 -38.46 -11.13 -11.24
CA GLU A 163 -38.89 -10.81 -12.59
C GLU A 163 -38.81 -12.02 -13.53
N GLN A 164 -37.70 -12.76 -13.50
CA GLN A 164 -37.56 -14.04 -14.21
C GLN A 164 -38.67 -15.03 -13.84
N ASP A 165 -38.93 -15.21 -12.54
CA ASP A 165 -39.99 -16.10 -12.04
C ASP A 165 -41.39 -15.62 -12.49
N ALA A 166 -41.61 -14.31 -12.60
CA ALA A 166 -42.87 -13.74 -13.08
C ALA A 166 -43.06 -14.01 -14.58
N LEU A 167 -42.02 -13.80 -15.39
CA LEU A 167 -42.04 -14.07 -16.83
C LEU A 167 -42.24 -15.56 -17.12
N GLN A 168 -41.61 -16.46 -16.36
CA GLN A 168 -41.84 -17.91 -16.46
C GLN A 168 -43.29 -18.29 -16.15
N LYS A 169 -43.90 -17.67 -15.13
CA LYS A 169 -45.34 -17.87 -14.84
C LYS A 169 -46.22 -17.36 -15.98
N GLU A 170 -45.85 -16.26 -16.63
CA GLU A 170 -46.57 -15.78 -17.83
C GLU A 170 -46.45 -16.76 -18.99
N GLN A 171 -45.27 -17.34 -19.24
CA GLN A 171 -45.06 -18.39 -20.24
C GLN A 171 -45.96 -19.60 -19.98
N TRP A 172 -45.94 -20.16 -18.77
CA TRP A 172 -46.80 -21.31 -18.45
C TRP A 172 -48.29 -21.01 -18.60
N ARG A 173 -48.74 -19.82 -18.16
CA ARG A 173 -50.13 -19.39 -18.36
C ARG A 173 -50.49 -19.31 -19.83
N LEU A 174 -49.55 -18.86 -20.68
CA LEU A 174 -49.78 -18.76 -22.11
C LEU A 174 -49.84 -20.14 -22.77
N GLU A 175 -48.98 -21.07 -22.36
CA GLU A 175 -49.00 -22.48 -22.77
C GLU A 175 -50.34 -23.14 -22.38
N ASP A 176 -50.79 -22.95 -21.13
CA ASP A 176 -52.07 -23.45 -20.63
C ASP A 176 -53.24 -22.94 -21.49
N LEU A 177 -53.26 -21.64 -21.80
CA LEU A 177 -54.28 -21.04 -22.67
C LEU A 177 -54.23 -21.61 -24.09
N GLU A 178 -53.04 -21.85 -24.63
CA GLU A 178 -52.87 -22.45 -25.95
C GLU A 178 -53.38 -23.90 -25.97
N GLU A 179 -53.11 -24.67 -24.90
CA GLU A 179 -53.63 -26.04 -24.74
C GLU A 179 -55.15 -26.10 -24.59
N GLU A 180 -55.72 -25.25 -23.72
CA GLU A 180 -57.17 -25.16 -23.53
C GLU A 180 -57.86 -24.87 -24.86
N ARG A 181 -57.27 -23.97 -25.65
CA ARG A 181 -57.76 -23.67 -26.98
C ARG A 181 -57.65 -24.87 -27.93
N LYS A 182 -56.51 -25.58 -27.97
CA LYS A 182 -56.34 -26.80 -28.79
C LYS A 182 -57.37 -27.87 -28.40
N LYS A 183 -57.68 -28.02 -27.11
CA LYS A 183 -58.75 -28.92 -26.60
C LYS A 183 -60.13 -28.48 -27.11
N MET A 184 -60.43 -27.18 -27.06
CA MET A 184 -61.69 -26.63 -27.56
C MET A 184 -61.86 -26.77 -29.08
N GLU A 185 -60.79 -26.54 -29.85
CA GLU A 185 -60.76 -26.72 -31.30
C GLU A 185 -60.93 -28.20 -31.67
N SER A 186 -60.26 -29.11 -30.97
CA SER A 186 -60.41 -30.55 -31.15
C SER A 186 -61.84 -31.01 -30.85
N ALA A 187 -62.45 -30.53 -29.76
CA ALA A 187 -63.83 -30.82 -29.41
C ALA A 187 -64.83 -30.27 -30.45
N ARG A 188 -64.56 -29.11 -31.04
CA ARG A 188 -65.36 -28.57 -32.15
C ARG A 188 -65.23 -29.44 -33.40
N GLY A 189 -64.02 -29.82 -33.79
CA GLY A 189 -63.78 -30.71 -34.92
C GLY A 189 -64.46 -32.07 -34.76
N GLN A 190 -64.47 -32.64 -33.56
CA GLN A 190 -65.21 -33.88 -33.27
C GLN A 190 -66.73 -33.71 -33.45
N ARG A 191 -67.31 -32.57 -33.04
CA ARG A 191 -68.74 -32.27 -33.24
C ARG A 191 -69.07 -32.09 -34.73
N GLU A 192 -68.20 -31.42 -35.48
CA GLU A 192 -68.36 -31.25 -36.93
C GLU A 192 -68.30 -32.59 -37.66
N MET A 193 -67.33 -33.44 -37.32
CA MET A 193 -67.23 -34.81 -37.82
C MET A 193 -68.47 -35.64 -37.47
N GLY A 194 -68.99 -35.52 -36.24
CA GLY A 194 -70.24 -36.14 -35.82
C GLY A 194 -71.44 -35.71 -36.68
N ARG A 195 -71.56 -34.41 -37.00
CA ARG A 195 -72.59 -33.90 -37.91
C ARG A 195 -72.45 -34.47 -39.32
N MET A 196 -71.24 -34.57 -39.84
CA MET A 196 -70.97 -35.16 -41.16
C MET A 196 -71.39 -36.63 -41.22
N LEU A 197 -71.06 -37.43 -40.20
CA LEU A 197 -71.46 -38.83 -40.10
C LEU A 197 -72.99 -39.00 -40.03
N LEU A 198 -73.69 -38.14 -39.28
CA LEU A 198 -75.16 -38.15 -39.25
C LEU A 198 -75.76 -37.87 -40.63
N ARG A 199 -75.19 -36.91 -41.39
CA ARG A 199 -75.61 -36.63 -42.76
C ARG A 199 -75.44 -37.85 -43.66
N GLN A 200 -74.28 -38.52 -43.58
CA GLN A 200 -74.00 -39.74 -44.33
C GLN A 200 -74.94 -40.89 -43.99
N HIS A 201 -75.15 -41.17 -42.69
CA HIS A 201 -76.06 -42.21 -42.22
C HIS A 201 -77.49 -41.97 -42.73
N LYS A 202 -77.96 -40.72 -42.69
CA LYS A 202 -79.29 -40.39 -43.21
C LYS A 202 -79.37 -40.55 -44.74
N ALA A 203 -78.33 -40.17 -45.49
CA ALA A 203 -78.29 -40.43 -46.94
C ALA A 203 -78.30 -41.93 -47.27
N GLN A 204 -77.66 -42.76 -46.45
CA GLN A 204 -77.72 -44.22 -46.56
C GLN A 204 -79.12 -44.76 -46.28
N MET A 205 -79.81 -44.27 -45.23
CA MET A 205 -81.20 -44.65 -44.93
C MET A 205 -82.16 -44.31 -46.08
N MET A 206 -82.01 -43.15 -46.71
CA MET A 206 -82.79 -42.77 -47.90
C MET A 206 -82.56 -43.72 -49.07
N ARG A 207 -81.30 -44.10 -49.34
CA ARG A 207 -81.00 -45.09 -50.40
C ARG A 207 -81.64 -46.44 -50.11
N ARG A 208 -81.63 -46.90 -48.86
CA ARG A 208 -82.25 -48.17 -48.48
C ARG A 208 -83.79 -48.11 -48.57
N SER A 209 -84.40 -47.01 -48.15
CA SER A 209 -85.84 -46.76 -48.30
C SER A 209 -86.25 -46.82 -49.78
N ARG A 210 -85.50 -46.16 -50.67
CA ARG A 210 -85.75 -46.21 -52.12
C ARG A 210 -85.61 -47.60 -52.72
N GLN A 211 -84.58 -48.36 -52.32
CA GLN A 211 -84.44 -49.76 -52.73
C GLN A 211 -85.63 -50.62 -52.31
N ILE A 212 -86.10 -50.47 -51.06
CA ILE A 212 -87.27 -51.20 -50.55
C ILE A 212 -88.53 -50.81 -51.32
N GLN A 213 -88.73 -49.52 -51.62
CA GLN A 213 -89.86 -49.08 -52.45
C GLN A 213 -89.79 -49.68 -53.87
N GLU A 214 -88.62 -49.70 -54.51
CA GLU A 214 -88.43 -50.32 -55.82
C GLU A 214 -88.69 -51.84 -55.79
N GLU A 215 -88.23 -52.55 -54.75
CA GLU A 215 -88.52 -53.97 -54.51
C GLU A 215 -90.04 -54.20 -54.36
N LEU A 216 -90.71 -53.45 -53.49
CA LEU A 216 -92.17 -53.54 -53.28
C LEU A 216 -92.97 -53.21 -54.54
N GLU A 217 -92.51 -52.25 -55.36
CA GLU A 217 -93.14 -51.92 -56.64
C GLU A 217 -92.96 -53.03 -57.69
N GLN A 218 -91.81 -53.72 -57.69
CA GLN A 218 -91.60 -54.89 -58.54
C GLN A 218 -92.48 -56.07 -58.09
N ASP A 219 -92.57 -56.33 -56.78
CA ASP A 219 -93.45 -57.35 -56.22
C ASP A 219 -94.93 -57.06 -56.51
N LYS A 220 -95.34 -55.79 -56.40
CA LYS A 220 -96.68 -55.36 -56.81
C LYS A 220 -96.94 -55.64 -58.29
N LYS A 221 -96.01 -55.30 -59.19
CA LYS A 221 -96.13 -55.59 -60.63
C LYS A 221 -96.20 -57.09 -60.90
N MET A 222 -95.46 -57.90 -60.14
CA MET A 222 -95.50 -59.36 -60.24
C MET A 222 -96.88 -59.90 -59.83
N LEU A 223 -97.43 -59.44 -58.69
CA LEU A 223 -98.77 -59.82 -58.25
C LEU A 223 -99.85 -59.37 -59.23
N GLU A 224 -99.73 -58.18 -59.81
CA GLU A 224 -100.64 -57.70 -60.86
C GLU A 224 -100.58 -58.61 -62.10
N ALA A 225 -99.38 -58.98 -62.55
CA ALA A 225 -99.20 -59.92 -63.65
C ALA A 225 -99.74 -61.32 -63.32
N LEU A 226 -99.64 -61.80 -62.07
CA LEU A 226 -100.23 -63.07 -61.63
C LEU A 226 -101.76 -63.00 -61.64
N ILE A 227 -102.35 -61.92 -61.12
CA ILE A 227 -103.80 -61.68 -61.15
C ILE A 227 -104.30 -61.63 -62.61
N GLU A 228 -103.57 -60.99 -63.52
CA GLU A 228 -103.90 -60.94 -64.95
C GLU A 228 -103.78 -62.32 -65.62
N ARG A 229 -102.71 -63.07 -65.36
CA ARG A 229 -102.54 -64.44 -65.89
C ARG A 229 -103.62 -65.39 -65.38
N GLU A 230 -103.97 -65.33 -64.10
CA GLU A 230 -105.08 -66.11 -63.54
C GLU A 230 -106.45 -65.66 -64.07
N LYS A 231 -106.58 -64.44 -64.59
CA LYS A 231 -107.78 -63.99 -65.33
C LYS A 231 -107.85 -64.62 -66.73
N GLU A 232 -106.71 -64.81 -67.37
CA GLU A 232 -106.57 -65.34 -68.74
C GLU A 232 -106.66 -66.88 -68.83
N GLU A 233 -106.17 -67.64 -67.84
CA GLU A 233 -106.28 -69.11 -67.81
C GLU A 233 -107.73 -69.57 -67.57
N ARG A 234 -108.36 -70.19 -68.59
CA ARG A 234 -109.82 -70.50 -68.60
C ARG A 234 -110.19 -71.91 -68.12
N GLU A 235 -109.24 -72.81 -67.84
CA GLU A 235 -109.53 -74.26 -67.76
C GLU A 235 -109.39 -74.92 -66.36
N ILE A 236 -109.10 -74.17 -65.28
CA ILE A 236 -108.85 -74.75 -63.93
C ILE A 236 -109.99 -74.47 -62.93
N LEU A 237 -110.26 -75.45 -62.05
CA LEU A 237 -111.26 -75.48 -60.96
C LEU A 237 -111.45 -74.11 -60.25
N THR A 238 -112.66 -73.55 -60.35
CA THR A 238 -113.04 -72.19 -59.89
C THR A 238 -112.68 -71.89 -58.43
N THR A 239 -112.81 -72.85 -57.53
CA THR A 239 -112.59 -72.64 -56.09
C THR A 239 -111.13 -72.46 -55.68
N ARG A 240 -110.17 -72.99 -56.45
CA ARG A 240 -108.73 -72.80 -56.17
C ARG A 240 -108.24 -71.47 -56.75
N ARG A 241 -108.79 -71.09 -57.90
CA ARG A 241 -108.57 -69.80 -58.55
C ARG A 241 -109.09 -68.64 -57.72
N GLU A 242 -110.33 -68.70 -57.25
CA GLU A 242 -110.90 -67.63 -56.41
C GLU A 242 -110.09 -67.41 -55.13
N LYS A 243 -109.51 -68.48 -54.57
CA LYS A 243 -108.58 -68.40 -53.43
C LYS A 243 -107.25 -67.77 -53.82
N ALA A 244 -106.62 -68.20 -54.91
CA ALA A 244 -105.34 -67.63 -55.36
C ALA A 244 -105.47 -66.15 -55.77
N GLN A 245 -106.58 -65.78 -56.42
CA GLN A 245 -106.91 -64.39 -56.74
C GLN A 245 -107.14 -63.57 -55.47
N ALA A 246 -107.93 -64.08 -54.51
CA ALA A 246 -108.15 -63.40 -53.24
C ALA A 246 -106.85 -63.25 -52.44
N ASP A 247 -105.98 -64.26 -52.45
CA ASP A 247 -104.67 -64.24 -51.78
C ASP A 247 -103.71 -63.25 -52.45
N ALA A 248 -103.69 -63.18 -53.79
CA ALA A 248 -102.89 -62.22 -54.55
C ALA A 248 -103.39 -60.78 -54.40
N GLU A 249 -104.72 -60.57 -54.37
CA GLU A 249 -105.34 -59.28 -54.09
C GLU A 249 -105.08 -58.83 -52.64
N TRP A 250 -105.12 -59.76 -51.69
CA TRP A 250 -104.75 -59.50 -50.30
C TRP A 250 -103.28 -59.13 -50.16
N MET A 251 -102.36 -59.89 -50.77
CA MET A 251 -100.92 -59.56 -50.78
C MET A 251 -100.65 -58.21 -51.46
N LYS A 252 -101.36 -57.90 -52.54
CA LYS A 252 -101.28 -56.60 -53.20
C LYS A 252 -101.67 -55.46 -52.26
N GLN A 253 -102.77 -55.61 -51.51
CA GLN A 253 -103.19 -54.62 -50.52
C GLN A 253 -102.15 -54.45 -49.41
N VAL A 254 -101.58 -55.54 -48.90
CA VAL A 254 -100.51 -55.49 -47.88
C VAL A 254 -99.27 -54.76 -48.40
N ILE A 255 -98.85 -55.00 -49.64
CA ILE A 255 -97.72 -54.31 -50.27
C ILE A 255 -98.03 -52.82 -50.47
N GLU A 256 -99.25 -52.48 -50.88
CA GLU A 256 -99.67 -51.08 -51.01
C GLU A 256 -99.66 -50.33 -49.68
N ASP A 257 -100.07 -50.98 -48.60
CA ASP A 257 -100.02 -50.40 -47.25
C ASP A 257 -98.57 -50.27 -46.75
N GLN A 258 -97.69 -51.23 -47.02
CA GLN A 258 -96.25 -51.11 -46.73
C GLN A 258 -95.60 -49.97 -47.52
N LEU A 259 -95.96 -49.80 -48.79
CA LEU A 259 -95.47 -48.70 -49.62
C LEU A 259 -95.91 -47.33 -49.08
N ARG A 260 -97.15 -47.23 -48.56
CA ARG A 260 -97.62 -45.99 -47.89
C ARG A 260 -96.81 -45.68 -46.64
N VAL A 261 -96.48 -46.68 -45.83
CA VAL A 261 -95.66 -46.51 -44.63
C VAL A 261 -94.23 -46.08 -45.00
N GLU A 262 -93.61 -46.69 -46.00
CA GLU A 262 -92.26 -46.28 -46.44
C GLU A 262 -92.24 -44.88 -47.05
N LYS A 263 -93.29 -44.47 -47.78
CA LYS A 263 -93.43 -43.09 -48.28
C LYS A 263 -93.62 -42.07 -47.16
N ALA A 264 -94.37 -42.42 -46.10
CA ALA A 264 -94.49 -41.58 -44.92
C ALA A 264 -93.14 -41.43 -44.19
N ARG A 265 -92.37 -42.51 -44.06
CA ARG A 265 -91.01 -42.49 -43.50
C ARG A 265 -90.05 -41.64 -44.34
N GLU A 266 -90.10 -41.76 -45.67
CA GLU A 266 -89.30 -40.93 -46.57
C GLU A 266 -89.69 -39.44 -46.43
N ALA A 267 -90.98 -39.12 -46.36
CA ALA A 267 -91.45 -37.74 -46.17
C ALA A 267 -91.03 -37.15 -44.81
N GLU A 268 -91.01 -37.95 -43.74
CA GLU A 268 -90.46 -37.53 -42.44
C GLU A 268 -88.95 -37.27 -42.52
N LEU A 269 -88.20 -38.09 -43.27
CA LEU A 269 -86.78 -37.90 -43.52
C LEU A 269 -86.50 -36.66 -44.41
N ASP A 270 -87.36 -36.38 -45.39
CA ASP A 270 -87.27 -35.24 -46.31
C ASP A 270 -87.71 -33.90 -45.68
N MET A 271 -88.71 -33.90 -44.80
CA MET A 271 -89.07 -32.73 -43.98
C MET A 271 -87.88 -32.22 -43.16
N LEU A 272 -87.00 -33.15 -42.74
CA LEU A 272 -85.76 -32.84 -42.05
C LEU A 272 -84.62 -32.42 -43.01
N TYR A 273 -84.78 -32.53 -44.33
CA TYR A 273 -83.83 -32.15 -45.38
C TYR A 273 -84.48 -31.25 -46.45
N GLN A 274 -84.85 -30.04 -46.07
CA GLN A 274 -85.13 -29.02 -47.08
C GLN A 274 -83.83 -28.69 -47.84
N GLU A 275 -83.68 -29.20 -49.06
CA GLU A 275 -82.46 -29.13 -49.88
C GLU A 275 -81.99 -27.68 -50.15
N GLU A 276 -82.92 -26.73 -50.21
CA GLU A 276 -82.61 -25.30 -50.33
C GLU A 276 -81.96 -24.75 -49.07
N ALA A 277 -82.41 -25.20 -47.89
CA ALA A 277 -81.73 -24.91 -46.64
C ALA A 277 -80.34 -25.54 -46.66
N ALA A 278 -80.20 -26.80 -47.09
CA ALA A 278 -78.89 -27.49 -47.14
C ALA A 278 -77.86 -26.75 -48.00
N ARG A 279 -78.23 -26.29 -49.21
CA ARG A 279 -77.33 -25.51 -50.08
C ARG A 279 -76.95 -24.15 -49.49
N MET A 280 -77.89 -23.46 -48.85
CA MET A 280 -77.60 -22.19 -48.16
C MET A 280 -76.74 -22.41 -46.91
N TRP A 281 -76.94 -23.52 -46.21
CA TRP A 281 -76.11 -23.96 -45.09
C TRP A 281 -74.69 -24.28 -45.53
N GLU A 282 -74.49 -25.03 -46.62
CA GLU A 282 -73.15 -25.34 -47.15
C GLU A 282 -72.36 -24.08 -47.54
N LYS A 283 -73.02 -23.10 -48.18
CA LYS A 283 -72.37 -21.81 -48.49
C LYS A 283 -71.91 -21.08 -47.23
N ARG A 284 -72.78 -20.99 -46.22
CA ARG A 284 -72.45 -20.37 -44.92
C ARG A 284 -71.38 -21.15 -44.15
N ASP A 285 -71.43 -22.48 -44.20
CA ASP A 285 -70.44 -23.35 -43.54
C ASP A 285 -69.06 -23.16 -44.16
N ALA A 286 -68.98 -23.02 -45.49
CA ALA A 286 -67.74 -22.69 -46.18
C ALA A 286 -67.21 -21.28 -45.83
N GLU A 287 -68.08 -20.29 -45.68
CA GLU A 287 -67.73 -18.94 -45.22
C GLU A 287 -67.20 -18.99 -43.78
N TRP A 288 -67.92 -19.62 -42.85
CA TRP A 288 -67.51 -19.79 -41.46
C TRP A 288 -66.22 -20.61 -41.31
N ALA A 289 -65.98 -21.60 -42.18
CA ALA A 289 -64.74 -22.35 -42.20
C ALA A 289 -63.55 -21.47 -42.65
N ARG A 290 -63.75 -20.57 -43.63
CA ARG A 290 -62.71 -19.60 -44.03
C ARG A 290 -62.43 -18.60 -42.93
N GLU A 291 -63.47 -18.05 -42.30
CA GLU A 291 -63.36 -17.13 -41.17
C GLU A 291 -62.67 -17.81 -39.98
N SER A 292 -63.04 -19.05 -39.66
CA SER A 292 -62.43 -19.83 -38.58
C SER A 292 -60.94 -20.06 -38.84
N LYS A 293 -60.55 -20.43 -40.07
CA LYS A 293 -59.13 -20.57 -40.45
C LYS A 293 -58.37 -19.24 -40.38
N ALA A 294 -58.98 -18.13 -40.78
CA ALA A 294 -58.36 -16.81 -40.68
C ALA A 294 -58.14 -16.41 -39.22
N ARG A 295 -59.17 -16.60 -38.37
CA ARG A 295 -59.08 -16.39 -36.93
C ARG A 295 -58.03 -17.30 -36.30
N GLU A 296 -57.95 -18.55 -36.72
CA GLU A 296 -56.99 -19.51 -36.20
C GLU A 296 -55.55 -19.08 -36.47
N ARG A 297 -55.27 -18.63 -37.70
CA ARG A 297 -53.97 -18.06 -38.10
C ARG A 297 -53.62 -16.82 -37.27
N LEU A 298 -54.53 -15.85 -37.21
CA LEU A 298 -54.30 -14.62 -36.44
C LEU A 298 -54.02 -14.94 -34.97
N MET A 299 -54.77 -15.87 -34.37
CA MET A 299 -54.53 -16.23 -32.99
C MET A 299 -53.20 -16.96 -32.80
N ARG A 300 -52.74 -17.79 -33.76
CA ARG A 300 -51.41 -18.40 -33.71
C ARG A 300 -50.31 -17.34 -33.77
N GLU A 301 -50.47 -16.33 -34.63
CA GLU A 301 -49.56 -15.18 -34.69
C GLU A 301 -49.53 -14.45 -33.34
N VAL A 302 -50.68 -14.14 -32.74
CA VAL A 302 -50.75 -13.50 -31.41
C VAL A 302 -50.03 -14.31 -30.32
N PHE A 303 -50.21 -15.64 -30.28
CA PHE A 303 -49.51 -16.50 -29.32
C PHE A 303 -48.00 -16.50 -29.57
N LYS A 304 -47.58 -16.60 -30.83
CA LYS A 304 -46.16 -16.58 -31.23
C LYS A 304 -45.50 -15.25 -30.88
N ASP A 305 -46.12 -14.14 -31.25
CA ASP A 305 -45.61 -12.79 -30.96
C ASP A 305 -45.49 -12.57 -29.44
N ARG A 306 -46.46 -13.08 -28.66
CA ARG A 306 -46.40 -12.98 -27.20
C ARG A 306 -45.33 -13.90 -26.59
N GLN A 307 -45.11 -15.09 -27.15
CA GLN A 307 -44.00 -15.96 -26.75
C GLN A 307 -42.66 -15.27 -27.00
N GLU A 308 -42.45 -14.75 -28.21
CA GLU A 308 -41.24 -14.01 -28.59
C GLU A 308 -41.01 -12.81 -27.67
N GLN A 309 -42.05 -12.03 -27.35
CA GLN A 309 -41.94 -10.91 -26.38
C GLN A 309 -41.52 -11.36 -24.98
N ILE A 310 -41.97 -12.53 -24.50
CA ILE A 310 -41.57 -13.01 -23.18
C ILE A 310 -40.14 -13.59 -23.23
N GLU A 311 -39.78 -14.26 -24.32
CA GLU A 311 -38.43 -14.77 -24.56
C GLU A 311 -37.41 -13.62 -24.63
N GLU A 312 -37.68 -12.56 -25.39
CA GLU A 312 -36.85 -11.36 -25.46
C GLU A 312 -36.62 -10.75 -24.06
N LYS A 313 -37.69 -10.60 -23.27
CA LYS A 313 -37.58 -10.10 -21.89
C LYS A 313 -36.79 -11.03 -20.97
N LEU A 314 -36.93 -12.34 -21.14
CA LEU A 314 -36.14 -13.31 -20.38
C LEU A 314 -34.67 -13.23 -20.74
N GLU A 315 -34.33 -13.03 -22.01
CA GLU A 315 -32.95 -12.80 -22.44
C GLU A 315 -32.39 -11.49 -21.88
N GLU A 316 -33.16 -10.41 -21.86
CA GLU A 316 -32.77 -9.13 -21.26
C GLU A 316 -32.46 -9.31 -19.76
N VAL A 317 -33.37 -9.93 -18.99
CA VAL A 317 -33.16 -10.22 -17.57
C VAL A 317 -31.96 -11.14 -17.35
N GLN A 318 -31.71 -12.10 -18.25
CA GLN A 318 -30.52 -12.96 -18.18
C GLN A 318 -29.23 -12.16 -18.39
N ARG A 319 -29.19 -11.26 -19.37
CA ARG A 319 -28.03 -10.40 -19.63
C ARG A 319 -27.75 -9.48 -18.45
N GLU A 320 -28.78 -8.83 -17.90
CA GLU A 320 -28.65 -7.99 -16.71
C GLU A 320 -28.16 -8.78 -15.50
N ARG A 321 -28.65 -10.02 -15.33
CA ARG A 321 -28.19 -10.91 -14.27
C ARG A 321 -26.72 -11.30 -14.45
N GLU A 322 -26.28 -11.61 -15.66
CA GLU A 322 -24.87 -11.91 -15.94
C GLU A 322 -23.97 -10.70 -15.69
N GLU A 323 -24.39 -9.50 -16.09
CA GLU A 323 -23.63 -8.27 -15.85
C GLU A 323 -23.54 -7.96 -14.35
N SER A 324 -24.63 -8.09 -13.61
CA SER A 324 -24.65 -7.94 -12.15
C SER A 324 -23.73 -8.96 -11.45
N LEU A 325 -23.74 -10.21 -11.92
CA LEU A 325 -22.82 -11.25 -11.41
C LEU A 325 -21.37 -10.92 -11.68
N ARG A 326 -21.01 -10.52 -12.91
CA ARG A 326 -19.63 -10.14 -13.27
C ARG A 326 -19.12 -8.97 -12.43
N GLN A 327 -19.95 -7.96 -12.21
CA GLN A 327 -19.58 -6.80 -11.39
C GLN A 327 -19.44 -7.18 -9.90
N ARG A 328 -20.31 -8.05 -9.39
CA ARG A 328 -20.18 -8.61 -8.03
C ARG A 328 -18.88 -9.41 -7.87
N GLU A 329 -18.55 -10.26 -8.85
CA GLU A 329 -17.32 -11.05 -8.85
C GLU A 329 -16.08 -10.14 -8.85
N GLN A 330 -16.07 -9.11 -9.70
CA GLN A 330 -14.99 -8.11 -9.72
C GLN A 330 -14.81 -7.42 -8.36
N LEU A 331 -15.91 -7.00 -7.72
CA LEU A 331 -15.86 -6.36 -6.41
C LEU A 331 -15.30 -7.30 -5.33
N ILE A 332 -15.68 -8.58 -5.36
CA ILE A 332 -15.16 -9.60 -4.45
C ILE A 332 -13.66 -9.83 -4.71
N GLU A 333 -13.25 -9.97 -5.97
CA GLU A 333 -11.83 -10.13 -6.34
C GLU A 333 -10.98 -8.95 -5.86
N GLU A 334 -11.45 -7.71 -6.04
CA GLU A 334 -10.76 -6.51 -5.55
C GLU A 334 -10.61 -6.52 -4.02
N MET A 335 -11.68 -6.88 -3.30
CA MET A 335 -11.64 -7.03 -1.84
C MET A 335 -10.68 -8.15 -1.39
N GLU A 336 -10.66 -9.28 -2.09
CA GLU A 336 -9.75 -10.39 -1.81
C GLU A 336 -8.29 -10.02 -2.06
N ILE A 337 -7.98 -9.37 -3.18
CA ILE A 337 -6.64 -8.88 -3.50
C ILE A 337 -6.18 -7.90 -2.42
N ALA A 338 -7.04 -6.95 -2.04
CA ALA A 338 -6.70 -5.96 -1.03
C ALA A 338 -6.46 -6.62 0.35
N ASN A 339 -7.29 -7.59 0.74
CA ASN A 339 -7.09 -8.36 1.97
C ASN A 339 -5.78 -9.16 1.94
N GLN A 340 -5.44 -9.82 0.82
CA GLN A 340 -4.17 -10.53 0.66
C GLN A 340 -2.96 -9.60 0.75
N MET A 341 -3.02 -8.42 0.14
CA MET A 341 -1.96 -7.41 0.25
C MET A 341 -1.80 -6.96 1.70
N THR A 342 -2.90 -6.70 2.40
CA THR A 342 -2.90 -6.31 3.81
C THR A 342 -2.28 -7.41 4.69
N GLN A 343 -2.63 -8.68 4.46
CA GLN A 343 -2.04 -9.82 5.16
C GLN A 343 -0.53 -9.93 4.91
N ARG A 344 -0.07 -9.79 3.67
CA ARG A 344 1.36 -9.81 3.34
C ARG A 344 2.13 -8.68 4.02
N ASP A 345 1.55 -7.49 4.08
CA ASP A 345 2.20 -6.35 4.72
C ASP A 345 2.26 -6.53 6.25
N LEU A 346 1.22 -7.11 6.86
CA LEU A 346 1.23 -7.52 8.26
C LEU A 346 2.32 -8.58 8.53
N GLU A 347 2.42 -9.61 7.69
CA GLU A 347 3.46 -10.64 7.81
C GLU A 347 4.87 -10.06 7.69
N ARG A 348 5.10 -9.16 6.72
CA ARG A 348 6.38 -8.45 6.57
C ARG A 348 6.70 -7.61 7.78
N ALA A 349 5.72 -6.88 8.32
CA ALA A 349 5.90 -6.07 9.51
C ALA A 349 6.26 -6.93 10.73
N GLU A 350 5.62 -8.09 10.90
CA GLU A 350 5.95 -9.05 11.97
C GLU A 350 7.37 -9.62 11.77
N GLN A 351 7.75 -10.03 10.55
CA GLN A 351 9.11 -10.49 10.26
C GLN A 351 10.17 -9.42 10.57
N GLN A 352 9.90 -8.16 10.24
CA GLN A 352 10.79 -7.04 10.58
C GLN A 352 10.91 -6.84 12.09
N LYS A 353 9.79 -6.91 12.84
CA LYS A 353 9.80 -6.85 14.30
C LYS A 353 10.60 -7.99 14.90
N GLU A 354 10.44 -9.21 14.39
CA GLU A 354 11.19 -10.38 14.84
C GLU A 354 12.70 -10.24 14.55
N ALA A 355 13.07 -9.81 13.35
CA ALA A 355 14.45 -9.55 12.97
C ALA A 355 15.10 -8.49 13.89
N LEU A 356 14.39 -7.39 14.14
CA LEU A 356 14.86 -6.32 15.02
C LEU A 356 14.98 -6.78 16.48
N LYS A 357 14.06 -7.62 16.94
CA LYS A 357 14.14 -8.27 18.26
C LYS A 357 15.34 -9.20 18.39
N LEU A 358 15.65 -9.98 17.35
CA LEU A 358 16.83 -10.85 17.32
C LEU A 358 18.13 -10.04 17.30
N ASP A 359 18.19 -8.97 16.50
CA ASP A 359 19.34 -8.07 16.44
C ASP A 359 19.60 -7.41 17.81
N LEU A 360 18.56 -6.83 18.44
CA LEU A 360 18.67 -6.26 19.78
C LEU A 360 19.13 -7.29 20.82
N LYS A 361 18.61 -8.51 20.78
CA LYS A 361 19.08 -9.60 21.64
C LYS A 361 20.56 -9.89 21.39
N GLY A 362 20.99 -9.94 20.13
CA GLY A 362 22.39 -10.14 19.74
C GLY A 362 23.31 -9.03 20.27
N GLN A 363 22.89 -7.77 20.16
CA GLN A 363 23.62 -6.62 20.72
C GLN A 363 23.69 -6.70 22.25
N MET A 364 22.59 -7.07 22.93
CA MET A 364 22.56 -7.25 24.38
C MET A 364 23.52 -8.37 24.84
N THR A 365 23.50 -9.52 24.15
CA THR A 365 24.41 -10.63 24.47
C THR A 365 25.87 -10.25 24.22
N ALA A 366 26.17 -9.59 23.10
CA ALA A 366 27.53 -9.13 22.80
C ALA A 366 28.03 -8.13 23.84
N ARG A 367 27.18 -7.18 24.27
CA ARG A 367 27.50 -6.22 25.33
C ARG A 367 27.73 -6.93 26.68
N GLN A 368 26.94 -7.96 26.97
CA GLN A 368 27.09 -8.75 28.19
C GLN A 368 28.39 -9.56 28.18
N GLU A 369 28.75 -10.17 27.06
CA GLU A 369 30.03 -10.87 26.86
C GLU A 369 31.22 -9.91 26.98
N GLN A 370 31.13 -8.71 26.39
CA GLN A 370 32.14 -7.66 26.55
C GLN A 370 32.31 -7.24 28.01
N GLN A 371 31.22 -7.07 28.76
CA GLN A 371 31.30 -6.79 30.19
C GLN A 371 31.95 -7.94 30.98
N MET A 372 31.61 -9.18 30.66
CA MET A 372 32.17 -10.35 31.35
C MET A 372 33.66 -10.50 31.07
N THR A 373 34.09 -10.33 29.82
CA THR A 373 35.52 -10.37 29.44
C THR A 373 36.30 -9.21 30.04
N ALA A 374 35.75 -7.99 30.07
CA ALA A 374 36.38 -6.87 30.76
C ALA A 374 36.54 -7.15 32.26
N ARG A 375 35.51 -7.70 32.92
CA ARG A 375 35.60 -8.11 34.33
C ARG A 375 36.64 -9.20 34.57
N GLN A 376 36.77 -10.16 33.65
CA GLN A 376 37.82 -11.19 33.73
C GLN A 376 39.21 -10.57 33.60
N ARG A 377 39.42 -9.65 32.66
CA ARG A 377 40.69 -8.93 32.52
C ARG A 377 41.06 -8.14 33.76
N MET A 378 40.11 -7.39 34.33
CA MET A 378 40.33 -6.67 35.58
C MET A 378 40.76 -7.61 36.71
N LYS A 379 40.10 -8.78 36.84
CA LYS A 379 40.52 -9.79 37.82
C LYS A 379 41.90 -10.35 37.56
N GLU A 380 42.25 -10.63 36.30
CA GLU A 380 43.60 -11.09 35.94
C GLU A 380 44.67 -10.03 36.23
N GLU A 381 44.36 -8.75 36.04
CA GLU A 381 45.24 -7.64 36.41
C GLU A 381 45.38 -7.51 37.93
N GLU A 382 44.27 -7.55 38.68
CA GLU A 382 44.28 -7.57 40.16
C GLU A 382 45.07 -8.77 40.70
N ASP A 383 44.90 -9.97 40.12
CA ASP A 383 45.64 -11.17 40.53
C ASP A 383 47.14 -11.05 40.21
N ARG A 384 47.52 -10.37 39.11
CA ARG A 384 48.92 -10.07 38.79
C ARG A 384 49.52 -9.06 39.75
N GLU A 385 48.80 -7.97 40.04
CA GLU A 385 49.23 -6.98 41.03
C GLU A 385 49.43 -7.64 42.40
N GLN A 386 48.52 -8.54 42.82
CA GLN A 386 48.68 -9.30 44.05
C GLN A 386 49.88 -10.26 44.02
N GLN A 387 50.19 -10.87 42.87
CA GLN A 387 51.39 -11.70 42.73
C GLN A 387 52.66 -10.86 42.82
N GLU A 388 52.71 -9.72 42.15
CA GLU A 388 53.82 -8.76 42.22
C GLU A 388 54.00 -8.22 43.65
N GLU A 389 52.92 -7.89 44.35
CA GLU A 389 52.96 -7.50 45.76
C GLU A 389 53.52 -8.61 46.65
N ARG A 390 53.11 -9.88 46.47
CA ARG A 390 53.66 -11.02 47.23
C ARG A 390 55.14 -11.23 46.95
N GLU A 391 55.55 -11.17 45.68
CA GLU A 391 56.97 -11.26 45.29
C GLU A 391 57.78 -10.12 45.91
N TYR A 392 57.22 -8.91 45.96
CA TYR A 392 57.83 -7.76 46.63
C TYR A 392 57.93 -7.95 48.14
N GLU A 393 56.88 -8.46 48.80
CA GLU A 393 56.89 -8.77 50.22
C GLU A 393 57.92 -9.86 50.55
N ASP A 394 58.01 -10.94 49.76
CA ASP A 394 59.01 -12.00 49.92
C ASP A 394 60.43 -11.45 49.74
N PHE A 395 60.64 -10.57 48.74
CA PHE A 395 61.90 -9.87 48.55
C PHE A 395 62.24 -8.99 49.77
N LEU A 396 61.27 -8.25 50.30
CA LEU A 396 61.43 -7.43 51.48
C LEU A 396 61.77 -8.28 52.72
N GLN A 397 61.11 -9.42 52.90
CA GLN A 397 61.39 -10.37 53.97
C GLN A 397 62.82 -10.90 53.88
N HIS A 398 63.24 -11.38 52.71
CA HIS A 398 64.62 -11.82 52.49
C HIS A 398 65.64 -10.72 52.76
N GLU A 399 65.39 -9.48 52.33
CA GLU A 399 66.30 -8.36 52.60
C GLU A 399 66.31 -7.97 54.08
N THR A 400 65.16 -8.01 54.78
CA THR A 400 65.12 -7.78 56.24
C THR A 400 65.83 -8.86 57.03
N GLU A 401 65.73 -10.13 56.62
CA GLU A 401 66.51 -11.24 57.19
C GLU A 401 68.01 -11.03 56.94
N ARG A 402 68.38 -10.60 55.73
CA ARG A 402 69.76 -10.23 55.39
C ARG A 402 70.28 -9.08 56.26
N MET A 403 69.46 -8.06 56.49
CA MET A 403 69.79 -6.94 57.38
C MET A 403 69.87 -7.36 58.84
N LYS A 404 69.02 -8.28 59.31
CA LYS A 404 69.12 -8.85 60.67
C LYS A 404 70.43 -9.62 60.87
N VAL A 405 70.90 -10.35 59.87
CA VAL A 405 72.19 -11.08 59.91
C VAL A 405 73.40 -10.15 59.80
N ARG A 406 73.33 -9.09 58.98
CA ARG A 406 74.43 -8.10 58.83
C ARG A 406 74.52 -7.09 59.98
N GLY A 407 73.45 -6.91 60.76
CA GLY A 407 73.36 -5.88 61.79
C GLY A 407 73.27 -4.46 61.21
N PHE A 408 72.89 -3.49 62.05
CA PHE A 408 72.77 -2.10 61.63
C PHE A 408 74.15 -1.50 61.32
N ALA A 409 74.43 -1.26 60.03
CA ALA A 409 75.58 -0.49 59.59
C ALA A 409 75.16 1.00 59.43
N PRO A 410 75.69 1.93 60.25
CA PRO A 410 75.39 3.34 60.08
C PRO A 410 75.80 3.80 58.67
N LYS A 411 74.91 4.52 57.99
CA LYS A 411 75.19 5.10 56.66
C LYS A 411 76.42 6.00 56.79
N ASN A 412 77.53 5.53 56.23
CA ASN A 412 78.78 6.27 56.22
C ASN A 412 78.66 7.36 55.15
N PHE A 413 78.31 8.59 55.57
CA PHE A 413 78.36 9.78 54.71
C PHE A 413 79.80 10.25 54.46
N GLY A 414 80.71 9.31 54.19
CA GLY A 414 82.06 9.63 53.78
C GLY A 414 82.02 10.35 52.44
N ARG A 415 82.56 11.57 52.39
CA ARG A 415 82.81 12.29 51.12
C ARG A 415 83.49 11.32 50.16
N ARG A 416 82.83 11.01 49.03
CA ARG A 416 83.47 10.34 47.91
C ARG A 416 84.60 11.25 47.42
N THR A 417 85.83 10.93 47.78
CA THR A 417 87.00 11.42 47.06
C THR A 417 86.93 10.81 45.67
N ALA A 418 86.52 11.63 44.71
CA ALA A 418 86.76 11.37 43.30
C ALA A 418 88.28 11.39 43.09
N TRP A 419 88.85 10.27 42.67
CA TRP A 419 90.16 10.24 42.03
C TRP A 419 90.16 9.27 40.86
N MET A 420 90.53 9.86 39.72
CA MET A 420 90.82 9.36 38.36
C MET A 420 89.63 8.92 37.50
#